data_AF-A0A959J6Z9-F1
#
_entry.id   AF-A0A959J6Z9-F1
#
_cell.length_a   1.000
_cell.length_b   1.000
_cell.length_c   1.000
_cell.angle_alpha   90.00
_cell.angle_beta   90.00
_cell.angle_gamma   90.00
#
_symmetry.space_group_name_H-M   'P 1'
#
loop_
_entity.id
_entity.type
_entity.pdbx_description
1 polymer ?
#
loop_
_entity_poly.entity_id
_entity_poly.type
_entity_poly.pdbx_seq_one_letter_code
_entity_poly.pdbx_strand_id
1 'polypeptide(L)' 'MKEGWVKIFSSPQLLEVKLAEDVLKQNNVESHILEKPDSMLQPLGEAVLYVLPDRVDQAIKILRENNIE' A
#
# COMPACT_ATOMS: atom_id res chain seq x y z
N MET A 1 -17.80 -13.72 0.60
CA MET A 1 -16.92 -12.64 0.14
C MET A 1 -15.93 -12.34 1.25
N LYS A 2 -14.76 -13.00 1.25
CA LYS A 2 -13.63 -12.68 2.14
C LYS A 2 -12.53 -12.07 1.28
N GLU A 3 -12.82 -10.91 0.71
CA GLU A 3 -11.87 -10.09 -0.04
C GLU A 3 -11.69 -8.83 0.80
N GLY A 4 -10.90 -8.95 1.87
CA GLY A 4 -10.87 -7.96 2.96
C GLY A 4 -9.77 -6.90 2.83
N TRP A 5 -8.91 -6.97 1.82
CA TRP A 5 -7.79 -6.05 1.70
C TRP A 5 -8.14 -4.90 0.75
N VAL A 6 -8.02 -3.68 1.24
CA VAL A 6 -8.34 -2.45 0.53
C VAL A 6 -7.04 -1.77 0.10
N LYS A 7 -6.93 -1.44 -1.18
CA LYS A 7 -5.82 -0.66 -1.73
C LYS A 7 -5.88 0.75 -1.15
N ILE A 8 -4.77 1.23 -0.60
CA ILE A 8 -4.65 2.60 -0.06
C ILE A 8 -3.57 3.42 -0.75
N PHE A 9 -2.57 2.78 -1.36
CA PHE A 9 -1.46 3.45 -2.02
C PHE A 9 -0.89 2.56 -3.13
N SER A 10 -0.33 3.15 -4.18
CA SER A 10 0.41 2.43 -5.22
C SER A 10 1.41 3.35 -5.89
N SER A 11 2.58 2.83 -6.22
CA SER A 11 3.57 3.56 -7.00
C SER A 11 4.34 2.61 -7.92
N PRO A 12 4.81 3.09 -9.10
CA PRO A 12 5.79 2.38 -9.92
C PRO A 12 7.13 2.19 -9.21
N GLN A 13 7.43 2.98 -8.17
CA GLN A 13 8.67 2.89 -7.40
C GLN A 13 8.43 2.08 -6.14
N LEU A 14 8.99 0.86 -6.10
CA LEU A 14 8.91 -0.04 -4.95
C LEU A 14 9.37 0.64 -3.64
N LEU A 15 10.36 1.53 -3.73
CA LEU A 15 10.87 2.26 -2.57
C LEU A 15 9.79 3.10 -1.88
N GLU A 16 8.95 3.80 -2.65
CA GLU A 16 7.87 4.64 -2.10
C GLU A 16 6.82 3.78 -1.39
N VAL A 17 6.47 2.63 -1.98
CA VAL A 17 5.50 1.69 -1.40
C VAL A 17 6.05 1.04 -0.13
N LYS A 18 7.35 0.72 -0.08
CA LYS A 18 8.02 0.24 1.12
C LYS A 18 8.08 1.30 2.21
N LEU A 19 8.36 2.55 1.86
CA LEU A 19 8.35 3.65 2.82
C LEU A 19 6.95 3.81 3.45
N ALA A 20 5.90 3.78 2.62
CA ALA A 20 4.52 3.83 3.07
C ALA A 20 4.19 2.65 4.01
N GLU A 21 4.60 1.43 3.65
CA GLU A 21 4.42 0.24 4.50
C GLU A 21 5.14 0.38 5.85
N ASP A 22 6.38 0.87 5.86
CA ASP A 22 7.18 1.05 7.08
C ASP A 22 6.53 2.07 8.02
N VAL A 23 6.06 3.19 7.48
CA VAL A 23 5.34 4.23 8.23
C VAL A 23 4.06 3.65 8.86
N LEU A 24 3.30 2.84 8.12
CA LEU A 24 2.11 2.17 8.66
C LEU A 24 2.45 1.17 9.76
N LYS A 25 3.51 0.36 9.57
CA LYS A 25 4.00 -0.61 10.55
C LYS A 25 4.43 0.07 11.85
N GLN A 26 5.13 1.19 11.77
CA GLN A 26 5.51 2.00 12.94
C GLN A 26 4.30 2.50 13.74
N ASN A 27 3.15 2.67 13.07
CA ASN A 27 1.90 3.08 13.67
C ASN A 27 0.96 1.91 14.00
N ASN A 28 1.48 0.67 14.05
CA ASN A 28 0.73 -0.56 14.35
C ASN A 28 -0.42 -0.84 13.37
N VAL A 29 -0.29 -0.39 12.11
CA VAL A 29 -1.23 -0.70 11.03
C VAL A 29 -0.66 -1.85 10.20
N GLU A 30 -1.36 -2.98 10.22
CA GLU A 30 -1.03 -4.12 9.37
C GLU A 30 -1.28 -3.76 7.90
N SER A 31 -0.23 -3.93 7.09
CA SER A 31 -0.24 -3.60 5.67
C SER A 31 0.54 -4.64 4.88
N HIS A 32 0.17 -4.81 3.61
CA HIS A 32 0.79 -5.75 2.70
C HIS A 32 1.04 -5.12 1.34
N ILE A 33 2.27 -5.22 0.88
CA ILE A 33 2.66 -4.89 -0.49
C ILE A 33 2.38 -6.09 -1.39
N LEU A 34 1.62 -5.84 -2.45
CA LEU A 34 1.46 -6.78 -3.54
C LEU A 34 2.23 -6.23 -4.74
N GLU A 35 3.42 -6.80 -4.96
CA GLU A 35 4.18 -6.63 -6.18
C GLU A 35 3.54 -7.54 -7.23
N LYS A 36 3.17 -7.03 -8.41
CA LYS A 36 2.77 -7.89 -9.53
C LYS A 36 4.04 -8.33 -10.28
N PRO A 37 4.48 -9.59 -10.16
CA PRO A 37 5.55 -10.09 -11.01
C PRO A 37 4.94 -10.50 -12.36
N ASP A 38 5.63 -10.19 -13.45
CA ASP A 38 5.50 -10.90 -14.73
C ASP A 38 4.13 -10.91 -15.43
N SER A 39 3.68 -9.74 -15.90
CA SER A 39 2.88 -9.73 -17.14
C SER A 39 3.65 -8.95 -18.21
N MET A 40 4.24 -9.69 -19.14
CA MET A 40 4.98 -9.23 -20.33
C MET A 40 4.13 -8.37 -21.31
N LEU A 41 3.01 -7.78 -20.85
CA LEU A 41 2.00 -7.16 -21.70
C LEU A 41 1.60 -5.73 -21.28
N GLN A 42 2.13 -5.15 -20.19
CA GLN A 42 1.82 -3.76 -19.81
C GLN A 42 3.04 -3.00 -19.23
N PRO A 43 3.22 -1.70 -19.51
CA PRO A 43 4.50 -1.02 -19.28
C PRO A 43 4.82 -0.60 -17.83
N LEU A 44 3.98 -0.88 -16.83
CA LEU A 44 4.16 -0.34 -15.48
C LEU A 44 3.78 -1.39 -14.43
N GLY A 45 4.77 -2.14 -13.97
CA GLY A 45 4.68 -2.98 -12.77
C GLY A 45 4.64 -2.08 -11.53
N GLU A 46 3.46 -1.61 -11.17
CA GLU A 46 3.28 -0.81 -9.95
C GLU A 46 3.17 -1.74 -8.73
N ALA A 47 3.90 -1.41 -7.68
CA ALA A 47 3.71 -2.02 -6.37
C ALA A 47 2.49 -1.37 -5.72
N VAL A 48 1.68 -2.17 -5.05
CA VAL A 48 0.42 -1.70 -4.46
C VAL A 48 0.37 -2.08 -2.98
N LEU A 49 0.05 -1.11 -2.13
CA LEU A 49 -0.09 -1.27 -0.69
C LEU A 49 -1.56 -1.47 -0.33
N TYR A 50 -1.82 -2.52 0.42
CA TYR A 50 -3.13 -2.88 0.93
C TYR A 50 -3.16 -2.91 2.45
N VAL A 51 -4.33 -2.63 3.02
CA VAL A 51 -4.62 -2.77 4.46
C VAL A 51 -5.97 -3.44 4.66
N LEU A 52 -6.23 -3.91 5.88
CA LEU A 52 -7.56 -4.38 6.27
C LEU A 52 -8.60 -3.23 6.22
N PRO A 53 -9.89 -3.53 5.99
CA PRO A 53 -10.91 -2.51 5.74
C PRO A 53 -11.13 -1.63 6.98
N ASP A 54 -11.12 -2.24 8.17
CA ASP A 54 -11.19 -1.56 9.48
C ASP A 54 -10.04 -0.59 9.76
N ARG A 55 -8.95 -0.64 8.97
CA ARG A 55 -7.76 0.19 9.16
C ARG A 55 -7.58 1.23 8.07
N VAL A 56 -8.47 1.30 7.08
CA VAL A 56 -8.35 2.20 5.92
C VAL A 56 -8.28 3.67 6.36
N ASP A 57 -9.23 4.14 7.17
CA ASP A 57 -9.26 5.53 7.62
C ASP A 57 -8.00 5.92 8.42
N GLN A 58 -7.54 5.01 9.28
CA GLN A 58 -6.32 5.21 10.06
C GLN A 58 -5.10 5.28 9.14
N ALA A 59 -4.99 4.36 8.17
CA ALA A 59 -3.88 4.30 7.25
C ALA A 59 -3.80 5.54 6.35
N ILE A 60 -4.92 5.96 5.76
CA ILE A 60 -4.99 7.17 4.92
C ILE A 60 -4.57 8.40 5.72
N LYS A 61 -5.01 8.51 6.97
CA LYS A 61 -4.62 9.63 7.84
C LYS A 61 -3.11 9.66 8.06
N ILE A 62 -2.51 8.53 8.42
CA ILE A 62 -1.07 8.42 8.67
C ILE A 62 -0.27 8.78 7.42
N LEU A 63 -0.66 8.26 6.24
CA LEU A 63 0.04 8.55 4.98
C LEU A 63 0.00 10.05 4.67
N ARG A 64 -1.16 10.70 4.84
CA ARG A 64 -1.29 12.15 4.67
C ARG A 64 -0.44 12.95 5.65
N GLU A 65 -0.41 12.56 6.93
CA GLU A 65 0.41 13.21 7.95
C GLU A 65 1.92 13.10 7.63
N ASN A 66 2.31 12.10 6.85
CA ASN A 66 3.69 11.88 6.40
C ASN A 66 3.96 12.34 4.95
N ASN A 67 3.03 13.05 4.32
CA ASN A 67 3.14 13.56 2.93
C ASN A 67 3.36 12.44 1.89
N ILE A 68 2.67 11.32 2.04
CA ILE A 68 2.64 10.20 1.09
C ILE A 68 1.26 10.19 0.41
N GLU A 69 1.21 10.46 -0.90
CA GLU A 69 -0.03 10.62 -1.69
C GLU A 69 -0.04 9.82 -3.01
#